data_AF-A0AAN0V9Q2-F1
#
_entry.id   AF-A0AAN0V9Q2-F1
#
_cell.length_a   1.000
_cell.length_b   1.000
_cell.length_c   1.000
_cell.angle_alpha   90.00
_cell.angle_beta   90.00
_cell.angle_gamma   90.00
#
_symmetry.space_group_name_H-M   'P 1'
#
loop_
_entity.id
_entity.type
_entity.pdbx_description
1 polymer ?
#
loop_
_entity_poly.entity_id
_entity_poly.type
_entity_poly.pdbx_seq_one_letter_code
_entity_poly.pdbx_strand_id
1 'polypeptide(L)' 'MADQIKTFRVNAYAQSGAEGKRLVAVEAAIDLIIARVSSEGADLEAEMSRLSKYADQIQEAVKIK' A
#
# COMPACT_ATOMS: atom_id res chain seq x y z
N MET A 1 15.65 -5.57 -10.30
CA MET A 1 15.29 -5.84 -8.88
C MET A 1 13.88 -5.40 -8.54
N ALA A 2 13.41 -4.21 -8.94
CA ALA A 2 12.03 -3.74 -8.67
C ALA A 2 10.90 -4.66 -9.19
N ASP A 3 11.07 -5.30 -10.37
CA ASP A 3 10.06 -6.20 -10.95
C ASP A 3 9.84 -7.49 -10.16
N GLN A 4 10.90 -8.03 -9.53
CA GLN A 4 10.78 -9.23 -8.70
C GLN A 4 9.99 -8.94 -7.41
N ILE A 5 10.17 -7.75 -6.83
CA ILE A 5 9.43 -7.30 -5.64
C ILE A 5 7.94 -7.12 -5.98
N LYS A 6 7.63 -6.49 -7.13
CA LYS A 6 6.24 -6.40 -7.61
C LYS A 6 5.60 -7.77 -7.80
N THR A 7 6.30 -8.69 -8.45
CA THR A 7 5.80 -10.05 -8.72
C THR A 7 5.58 -10.83 -7.43
N PHE A 8 6.49 -10.71 -6.47
CA PHE A 8 6.35 -11.32 -5.14
C PHE A 8 5.14 -10.78 -4.38
N ARG A 9 4.92 -9.45 -4.39
CA ARG A 9 3.78 -8.81 -3.73
C ARG A 9 2.44 -9.17 -4.36
N VAL A 10 2.37 -9.28 -5.68
CA VAL A 10 1.15 -9.73 -6.38
C VAL A 10 0.82 -11.17 -6.01
N ASN A 11 1.82 -12.06 -5.98
CA ASN A 11 1.63 -13.45 -5.56
C ASN A 11 1.27 -13.57 -4.07
N ALA A 12 1.93 -12.79 -3.20
CA ALA A 12 1.64 -12.75 -1.77
C ALA A 12 0.23 -12.21 -1.49
N TYR A 13 -0.23 -11.20 -2.24
CA TYR A 13 -1.60 -10.70 -2.17
C TYR A 13 -2.61 -11.75 -2.65
N ALA A 14 -2.35 -12.44 -3.76
CA ALA A 14 -3.25 -13.44 -4.31
C ALA A 14 -3.40 -14.68 -3.41
N GLN A 15 -2.33 -15.08 -2.72
CA GLN A 15 -2.26 -16.29 -1.90
C GLN A 15 -2.57 -16.04 -0.41
N SER A 16 -2.75 -14.79 0.02
CA SER A 16 -3.01 -14.47 1.43
C SER A 16 -4.50 -14.41 1.78
N GLY A 17 -4.81 -14.77 3.03
CA GLY A 17 -6.09 -14.47 3.66
C GLY A 17 -6.31 -12.96 3.81
N ALA A 18 -7.49 -12.56 4.29
CA ALA A 18 -7.89 -11.15 4.39
C ALA A 18 -6.86 -10.27 5.14
N GLU A 19 -6.20 -10.81 6.17
CA GLU A 19 -5.18 -10.11 6.94
C GLU A 19 -3.88 -9.88 6.15
N GLY A 20 -3.39 -10.90 5.42
CA GLY A 20 -2.19 -10.75 4.59
C GLY A 20 -2.41 -9.82 3.39
N LYS A 21 -3.61 -9.82 2.80
CA LYS A 21 -3.99 -8.85 1.76
C LYS A 21 -3.95 -7.41 2.27
N ARG A 22 -4.38 -7.16 3.51
CA ARG A 22 -4.29 -5.84 4.14
C ARG A 22 -2.85 -5.42 4.36
N LEU A 23 -2.00 -6.31 4.86
CA LEU A 23 -0.57 -6.00 5.08
C LEU A 23 0.13 -5.62 3.78
N VAL A 24 -0.06 -6.39 2.70
CA VAL A 24 0.56 -6.10 1.40
C VAL A 24 0.04 -4.79 0.80
N ALA A 25 -1.24 -4.49 0.96
CA ALA A 25 -1.82 -3.24 0.48
C ALA A 25 -1.33 -2.01 1.28
N VAL A 26 -1.18 -2.14 2.60
CA VAL A 26 -0.61 -1.09 3.45
C VAL A 26 0.86 -0.84 3.10
N GLU A 27 1.64 -1.90 2.89
CA GLU A 27 3.03 -1.79 2.43
C GLU A 27 3.13 -1.06 1.10
N ALA A 28 2.25 -1.36 0.14
CA ALA A 28 2.19 -0.65 -1.14
C ALA A 28 1.81 0.84 -1.00
N ALA A 29 0.93 1.18 -0.07
CA ALA A 29 0.55 2.57 0.20
C ALA A 29 1.72 3.37 0.81
N ILE A 30 2.49 2.75 1.71
CA ILE A 30 3.70 3.36 2.29
C ILE A 30 4.73 3.64 1.21
N ASP A 31 4.97 2.70 0.30
CA ASP A 31 5.91 2.89 -0.81
C ASP A 31 5.48 4.03 -1.75
N LEU A 32 4.18 4.17 -2.01
CA LEU A 32 3.66 5.28 -2.82
C LEU A 32 3.92 6.63 -2.15
N ILE A 33 3.74 6.70 -0.83
CA ILE A 33 4.00 7.92 -0.06
C ILE A 33 5.48 8.28 -0.09
N ILE A 34 6.37 7.29 0.16
CA ILE A 34 7.82 7.49 0.07
C ILE A 34 8.22 8.00 -1.32
N ALA A 35 7.66 7.42 -2.39
CA ALA A 35 7.92 7.84 -3.76
C ALA A 35 7.50 9.30 -3.99
N ARG A 36 6.28 9.69 -3.56
CA ARG A 36 5.77 11.06 -3.72
C ARG A 36 6.57 12.09 -2.95
N VAL A 37 6.91 11.80 -1.69
CA VAL A 37 7.74 12.68 -0.86
C VAL A 37 9.12 12.86 -1.47
N SER A 38 9.71 11.77 -1.98
CA SER A 38 11.06 11.79 -2.56
C SER A 38 11.13 12.48 -3.93
N SER A 39 10.10 12.38 -4.78
CA SER A 39 10.16 12.90 -6.15
C SER A 39 9.45 14.24 -6.36
N GLU A 40 8.39 14.53 -5.60
CA GLU A 40 7.55 15.72 -5.83
C GLU A 40 7.73 16.79 -4.74
N GLY A 41 8.58 16.55 -3.74
CA GLY A 41 8.71 17.46 -2.59
C GLY A 41 7.41 17.58 -1.80
N ALA A 42 6.53 16.57 -1.89
CA ALA A 42 5.29 16.52 -1.16
C ALA A 42 5.55 16.55 0.35
N ASP A 43 4.75 17.33 1.08
CA ASP A 43 4.81 17.39 2.53
C ASP A 43 4.47 16.01 3.10
N LEU A 44 5.47 15.38 3.73
CA LEU A 44 5.36 14.07 4.35
C LEU A 44 4.23 14.04 5.39
N GLU A 45 4.01 15.12 6.13
CA GLU A 45 2.96 15.20 7.15
C GLU A 45 1.57 15.20 6.49
N ALA A 46 1.42 15.91 5.37
CA ALA A 46 0.20 15.90 4.58
C ALA A 46 -0.08 14.53 3.93
N GLU A 47 0.92 13.85 3.38
CA GLU A 47 0.74 12.51 2.80
C GLU A 47 0.51 11.44 3.87
N MET A 48 1.16 11.54 5.03
CA MET A 48 0.90 10.67 6.19
C MET A 48 -0.50 10.89 6.77
N SER A 49 -1.05 12.12 6.72
CA SER A 49 -2.44 12.36 7.13
C SER A 49 -3.47 11.67 6.22
N ARG A 50 -3.10 11.41 4.95
CA ARG A 50 -3.91 10.66 3.98
C ARG A 50 -3.77 9.14 4.16
N LEU A 51 -2.81 8.70 4.97
CA LEU A 51 -2.51 7.28 5.21
C LEU A 51 -3.67 6.57 5.93
N SER A 52 -4.40 7.26 6.83
CA SER A 52 -5.63 6.71 7.41
C SER A 52 -6.71 6.48 6.35
N LYS A 53 -6.84 7.41 5.40
CA LYS A 53 -7.78 7.30 4.28
C LYS A 53 -7.39 6.18 3.32
N TYR A 54 -6.10 6.01 3.04
CA TYR A 54 -5.61 4.85 2.28
C TYR A 54 -5.86 3.55 3.03
N ALA A 55 -5.65 3.52 4.35
CA ALA A 55 -5.95 2.35 5.18
C ALA A 55 -7.44 2.01 5.17
N ASP A 56 -8.32 3.00 5.23
CA ASP A 56 -9.78 2.82 5.13
C ASP A 56 -10.18 2.27 3.75
N GLN A 57 -9.66 2.87 2.67
CA GLN A 57 -9.90 2.42 1.30
C GLN A 57 -9.38 0.99 1.05
N ILE A 58 -8.22 0.64 1.63
CA ILE A 58 -7.66 -0.71 1.60
C ILE A 58 -8.55 -1.67 2.39
N GLN A 59 -8.99 -1.29 3.59
CA GLN A 59 -9.89 -2.12 4.39
C GLN A 59 -11.23 -2.32 3.69
N GLU A 60 -11.78 -1.31 3.02
CA GLU A 60 -12.98 -1.42 2.18
C GLU A 60 -12.76 -2.33 0.98
N ALA A 61 -11.68 -2.16 0.23
CA ALA A 61 -11.36 -2.98 -0.94
C ALA A 61 -11.16 -4.48 -0.57
N VAL A 62 -10.67 -4.77 0.63
CA VAL A 62 -10.46 -6.15 1.12
C VAL A 62 -11.71 -6.72 1.81
N LYS A 63 -12.72 -5.91 2.12
CA LYS A 63 -14.03 -6.38 2.63
C LYS A 63 -14.93 -6.96 1.53
N ILE A 64 -14.54 -6.87 0.25
CA ILE A 64 -15.31 -7.46 -0.85
C ILE A 64 -15.29 -8.99 -0.70
N LYS A 65 -16.51 -9.54 -0.54
CA LYS A 65 -16.85 -10.96 -0.39
C LYS A 65 -16.54 -11.77 -1.65
#